data_AF-A0A553UU83-F1
#
_entry.id   AF-A0A553UU83-F1
#
_cell.length_a   1.000
_cell.length_b   1.000
_cell.length_c   1.000
_cell.angle_alpha   90.00
_cell.angle_beta   90.00
_cell.angle_gamma   90.00
#
_symmetry.space_group_name_H-M   'P 1'
#
loop_
_entity.id
_entity.type
_entity.pdbx_description
1 polymer ?
#
loop_
_entity_poly.entity_id
_entity_poly.type
_entity_poly.pdbx_seq_one_letter_code
_entity_poly.pdbx_strand_id
1 'polypeptide(L)'
;MGLNGMFKKWVLVGFIWLGGFLDAQQSVSVDSDFVQRLTTLKAQMDTKSQQILKDPIFKRTEYSYTTYLVALQFDGDVQTHLSGARTLLEQVPLFQDFSPQNEPQAHLLENLKEFEALHLLALLDNSDAQPTQIAQNFLDSLNFFYAPLFNAHKQGLDPLAYLEALRINMATYERTCQNCPGHVLRNYGSSLDYYVRFNPNGMVANLVRDVRDADNAYQQLLTLKSAWAQVAIASILQQDVSHLHHYESFASLLAQPPLAKFKIFSALYLARILNLVKDIDVYVDLQDVSPDLLRERPTICLNPQYLTPSLIHACQQVLHQHKDTKALQDQLKILRLFAMEDTPCIYLDRHDEIVKLHSKNAICKALQKHLTKEF
;
A
#
# COMPACT_ATOMS: atom_id res chain seq x y z
N MET A 1 62.64 -9.14 -42.64
CA MET A 1 62.49 -8.32 -41.42
C MET A 1 61.33 -7.37 -41.63
N GLY A 2 60.35 -7.38 -40.71
CA GLY A 2 59.31 -6.34 -40.63
C GLY A 2 57.95 -6.71 -41.22
N LEU A 3 57.14 -7.38 -40.39
CA LEU A 3 55.70 -7.61 -40.55
C LEU A 3 54.92 -6.33 -40.89
N ASN A 4 54.01 -6.41 -41.87
CA ASN A 4 52.69 -5.75 -41.83
C ASN A 4 51.78 -6.40 -42.87
N GLY A 5 51.14 -7.49 -42.44
CA GLY A 5 50.21 -8.28 -43.24
C GLY A 5 48.79 -7.70 -43.21
N MET A 6 48.20 -7.66 -44.40
CA MET A 6 46.76 -7.61 -44.69
C MET A 6 45.92 -8.35 -43.65
N PHE A 7 44.84 -7.74 -43.16
CA PHE A 7 43.55 -8.43 -42.95
C PHE A 7 42.40 -7.40 -42.92
N LYS A 8 41.85 -7.09 -44.09
CA LYS A 8 40.45 -6.67 -44.25
C LYS A 8 39.67 -7.92 -44.63
N LYS A 9 38.96 -8.54 -43.68
CA LYS A 9 37.82 -9.40 -43.95
C LYS A 9 36.95 -9.52 -42.69
N TRP A 10 35.66 -9.36 -42.92
CA TRP A 10 34.54 -9.38 -42.00
C TRP A 10 34.49 -10.63 -41.12
N VAL A 11 34.17 -10.45 -39.84
CA VAL A 11 33.41 -11.43 -39.04
C VAL A 11 32.35 -10.64 -38.26
N LEU A 12 31.08 -10.87 -38.65
CA LEU A 12 29.94 -10.63 -37.78
C LEU A 12 30.16 -11.45 -36.50
N VAL A 13 30.22 -10.77 -35.35
CA VAL A 13 29.92 -11.40 -34.07
C VAL A 13 28.67 -10.73 -33.55
N GLY A 14 27.55 -11.42 -33.68
CA GLY A 14 26.30 -11.06 -33.05
C GLY A 14 26.48 -11.08 -31.54
N PHE A 15 26.24 -9.95 -30.90
CA PHE A 15 25.95 -9.91 -29.47
C PHE A 15 24.56 -10.51 -29.28
N ILE A 16 24.52 -11.80 -28.95
CA ILE A 16 23.34 -12.44 -28.38
C ILE A 16 23.21 -11.87 -26.96
N TRP A 17 22.37 -10.86 -26.82
CA TRP A 17 21.94 -10.36 -25.52
C TRP A 17 20.95 -11.38 -24.94
N LEU A 18 21.45 -12.29 -24.10
CA LEU A 18 20.63 -13.12 -23.22
C LEU A 18 20.11 -12.24 -22.06
N GLY A 19 19.18 -11.35 -22.37
CA GLY A 19 18.37 -10.63 -21.39
C GLY A 19 17.17 -11.49 -21.00
N GLY A 20 17.36 -12.36 -20.01
CA GLY A 20 16.30 -13.16 -19.41
C GLY A 20 15.47 -12.33 -18.43
N PHE A 21 14.15 -12.32 -18.66
CA PHE A 21 13.09 -12.21 -17.65
C PHE A 21 13.30 -11.21 -16.50
N LEU A 22 13.17 -9.93 -16.82
CA LEU A 22 12.48 -8.99 -15.93
C LEU A 22 11.11 -8.78 -16.55
N ASP A 23 10.10 -9.54 -16.11
CA ASP A 23 8.72 -9.08 -16.26
C ASP A 23 8.60 -7.85 -15.36
N ALA A 24 8.87 -6.69 -15.95
CA ALA A 24 8.55 -5.41 -15.34
C ALA A 24 7.03 -5.36 -15.20
N GLN A 25 6.55 -5.41 -13.97
CA GLN A 25 5.22 -4.93 -13.66
C GLN A 25 5.12 -3.53 -14.27
N GLN A 26 4.15 -3.33 -15.14
CA GLN A 26 4.00 -2.10 -15.92
C GLN A 26 3.67 -0.98 -14.91
N SER A 27 4.68 -0.24 -14.46
CA SER A 27 4.51 0.90 -13.56
C SER A 27 3.50 1.84 -14.21
N VAL A 28 2.48 2.27 -13.46
CA VAL A 28 1.50 3.23 -13.99
C VAL A 28 2.28 4.46 -14.47
N SER A 29 2.21 4.75 -15.77
CA SER A 29 2.90 5.91 -16.33
C SER A 29 2.33 7.16 -15.69
N VAL A 30 3.13 7.87 -14.91
CA VAL A 30 2.66 9.07 -14.23
C VAL A 30 2.36 10.16 -15.26
N ASP A 31 1.14 10.65 -15.25
CA ASP A 31 0.70 11.73 -16.12
C ASP A 31 1.48 13.04 -15.82
N SER A 32 1.93 13.74 -16.86
CA SER A 32 2.74 14.95 -16.69
C SER A 32 1.98 16.11 -16.04
N ASP A 33 0.67 16.23 -16.27
CA ASP A 33 -0.18 17.24 -15.61
C ASP A 33 -0.33 16.92 -14.12
N PHE A 34 -0.48 15.63 -13.77
CA PHE A 34 -0.48 15.18 -12.38
C PHE A 34 0.82 15.58 -11.67
N VAL A 35 1.99 15.30 -12.27
CA VAL A 35 3.30 15.68 -11.71
C VAL A 35 3.41 17.20 -11.56
N GLN A 36 2.97 17.97 -12.56
CA GLN A 36 3.06 19.43 -12.53
C GLN A 36 2.20 20.05 -11.42
N ARG A 37 0.98 19.54 -11.24
CA ARG A 37 0.08 19.99 -10.16
C ARG A 37 0.60 19.58 -8.79
N LEU A 38 1.10 18.35 -8.66
CA LEU A 38 1.74 17.87 -7.43
C LEU A 38 2.95 18.72 -7.07
N THR A 39 3.79 19.06 -8.05
CA THR A 39 4.94 19.95 -7.88
C THR A 39 4.51 21.32 -7.36
N THR A 40 3.41 21.85 -7.90
CA THR A 40 2.85 23.14 -7.48
C THR A 40 2.35 23.08 -6.04
N LEU A 41 1.58 22.05 -5.69
CA LEU A 41 1.08 21.84 -4.32
C LEU A 41 2.24 21.70 -3.32
N LYS A 42 3.25 20.87 -3.65
CA LYS A 42 4.45 20.72 -2.83
C LYS A 42 5.17 22.05 -2.62
N ALA A 43 5.38 22.82 -3.69
CA ALA A 43 6.07 24.10 -3.59
C ALA A 43 5.30 25.11 -2.72
N GLN A 44 3.97 25.10 -2.76
CA GLN A 44 3.13 25.94 -1.89
C GLN A 44 3.28 25.54 -0.41
N MET A 45 3.18 24.24 -0.12
CA MET A 45 3.36 23.69 1.22
C MET A 45 4.76 23.99 1.78
N ASP A 46 5.82 23.68 1.01
CA ASP A 46 7.20 23.93 1.41
C ASP A 46 7.45 25.42 1.64
N THR A 47 6.93 26.29 0.77
CA THR A 47 7.05 27.75 0.94
C THR A 47 6.43 28.21 2.25
N LYS A 48 5.24 27.70 2.60
CA LYS A 48 4.56 28.04 3.85
C LYS A 48 5.32 27.53 5.07
N SER A 49 5.73 26.28 5.07
CA SER A 49 6.59 25.72 6.14
C SER A 49 7.86 26.55 6.34
N GLN A 50 8.55 26.93 5.25
CA GLN A 50 9.77 27.74 5.32
C GLN A 50 9.52 29.18 5.75
N GLN A 51 8.37 29.78 5.43
CA GLN A 51 7.99 31.11 5.93
C GLN A 51 7.80 31.10 7.44
N ILE A 52 7.08 30.11 7.97
CA ILE A 52 6.87 29.92 9.40
C ILE A 52 8.21 29.75 10.10
N LEU A 53 9.05 28.82 9.63
CA LEU A 53 10.36 28.54 10.25
C LEU A 53 11.35 29.73 10.19
N LYS A 54 11.11 30.74 9.34
CA LYS A 54 11.93 31.96 9.27
C LYS A 54 11.54 33.02 10.30
N ASP A 55 10.34 32.94 10.89
CA ASP A 55 9.89 33.88 11.92
C ASP A 55 10.88 33.87 13.10
N PRO A 56 11.24 35.03 13.68
CA PRO A 56 12.09 35.09 14.87
C PRO A 56 11.62 34.23 16.04
N ILE A 57 10.31 33.97 16.16
CA ILE A 57 9.68 33.03 17.10
C ILE A 57 10.12 31.58 16.85
N PHE A 58 10.80 31.22 15.76
CA PHE A 58 11.37 29.87 15.59
C PHE A 58 12.90 29.84 15.62
N LYS A 59 13.56 31.01 15.75
CA LYS A 59 15.03 31.13 15.75
C LYS A 59 15.66 31.17 17.14
N ARG A 60 14.88 31.38 18.20
CA ARG A 60 15.36 31.22 19.59
C ARG A 60 15.52 29.74 19.92
N THR A 61 16.49 29.42 20.77
CA THR A 61 16.83 28.04 21.14
C THR A 61 15.64 27.38 21.85
N GLU A 62 15.18 26.25 21.30
CA GLU A 62 14.17 25.31 21.84
C GLU A 62 12.68 25.68 21.69
N TYR A 63 12.17 25.73 20.45
CA TYR A 63 10.73 25.67 20.22
C TYR A 63 10.24 24.23 20.09
N SER A 64 9.06 23.95 20.65
CA SER A 64 8.44 22.65 20.53
C SER A 64 7.83 22.46 19.15
N TYR A 65 7.83 21.21 18.66
CA TYR A 65 7.15 20.83 17.42
C TYR A 65 5.67 21.28 17.42
N THR A 66 5.03 21.28 18.58
CA THR A 66 3.66 21.79 18.78
C THR A 66 3.51 23.25 18.37
N THR A 67 4.47 24.13 18.69
CA THR A 67 4.43 25.54 18.27
C THR A 67 4.44 25.67 16.75
N TYR A 68 5.20 24.81 16.06
CA TYR A 68 5.22 24.76 14.60
C TYR A 68 3.87 24.29 14.02
N LEU A 69 3.26 23.25 14.60
CA LEU A 69 1.94 22.77 14.19
C LEU A 69 0.87 23.86 14.33
N VAL A 70 0.87 24.58 15.45
CA VAL A 70 -0.07 25.68 15.71
C VAL A 70 0.10 26.79 14.67
N ALA A 71 1.33 27.20 14.38
CA ALA A 71 1.59 28.21 13.36
C ALA A 71 1.14 27.73 11.97
N LEU A 72 1.37 26.46 11.61
CA LEU A 72 0.84 25.88 10.37
C LEU A 72 -0.70 25.89 10.34
N GLN A 73 -1.36 25.59 11.45
CA GLN A 73 -2.82 25.60 11.51
C GLN A 73 -3.40 27.01 11.25
N PHE A 74 -2.75 28.06 11.75
CA PHE A 74 -3.20 29.44 11.58
C PHE A 74 -2.79 30.07 10.25
N ASP A 75 -1.55 29.84 9.79
CA ASP A 75 -0.96 30.58 8.66
C ASP A 75 -0.71 29.72 7.40
N GLY A 76 -0.86 28.40 7.52
CA GLY A 76 -0.48 27.42 6.50
C GLY A 76 -1.48 27.24 5.36
N ASP A 77 -2.61 27.95 5.35
CA ASP A 77 -3.66 27.81 4.32
C ASP A 77 -4.11 26.34 4.10
N VAL A 78 -4.35 25.65 5.21
CA VAL A 78 -4.59 24.21 5.28
C VAL A 78 -5.74 23.76 4.38
N GLN A 79 -6.83 24.54 4.32
CA GLN A 79 -7.99 24.22 3.49
C GLN A 79 -7.67 24.29 1.99
N THR A 80 -6.85 25.25 1.56
CA THR A 80 -6.40 25.34 0.16
C THR A 80 -5.51 24.15 -0.19
N HIS A 81 -4.58 23.76 0.67
CA HIS A 81 -3.73 22.59 0.42
C HIS A 81 -4.54 21.28 0.39
N LEU A 82 -5.50 21.10 1.32
CA LEU A 82 -6.39 19.95 1.33
C LEU A 82 -7.28 19.90 0.06
N SER A 83 -7.83 21.04 -0.36
CA SER A 83 -8.59 21.14 -1.61
C SER A 83 -7.74 20.85 -2.85
N GLY A 84 -6.49 21.35 -2.88
CA GLY A 84 -5.52 21.05 -3.92
C GLY A 84 -5.20 19.55 -4.00
N ALA A 85 -4.96 18.91 -2.84
CA ALA A 85 -4.75 17.46 -2.77
C ALA A 85 -5.98 16.68 -3.25
N ARG A 86 -7.19 17.06 -2.85
CA ARG A 86 -8.43 16.44 -3.35
C ARG A 86 -8.58 16.56 -4.86
N THR A 87 -8.26 17.72 -5.42
CA THR A 87 -8.35 17.97 -6.87
C THR A 87 -7.40 17.06 -7.66
N LEU A 88 -6.20 16.80 -7.13
CA LEU A 88 -5.27 15.84 -7.73
C LEU A 88 -5.86 14.42 -7.82
N LEU A 89 -6.71 14.02 -6.87
CA LEU A 89 -7.30 12.68 -6.88
C LEU A 89 -8.33 12.47 -7.98
N GLU A 90 -8.86 13.54 -8.57
CA GLU A 90 -9.71 13.42 -9.77
C GLU A 90 -8.94 12.93 -10.99
N GLN A 91 -7.60 13.01 -10.97
CA GLN A 91 -6.72 12.55 -12.04
C GLN A 91 -6.17 11.14 -11.81
N VAL A 92 -6.45 10.52 -10.66
CA VAL A 92 -5.95 9.18 -10.34
C VAL A 92 -6.68 8.16 -11.22
N PRO A 93 -5.97 7.42 -12.10
CA PRO A 93 -6.63 6.49 -13.02
C PRO A 93 -7.45 5.42 -12.30
N LEU A 94 -6.96 4.92 -11.17
CA LEU A 94 -7.64 3.90 -10.36
C LEU A 94 -9.02 4.39 -9.87
N PHE A 95 -9.16 5.67 -9.54
CA PHE A 95 -10.42 6.26 -9.10
C PHE A 95 -11.35 6.60 -10.26
N GLN A 96 -10.80 6.97 -11.42
CA GLN A 96 -11.57 7.17 -12.65
C GLN A 96 -12.15 5.85 -13.18
N ASP A 97 -11.42 4.74 -13.01
CA ASP A 97 -11.85 3.39 -13.39
C ASP A 97 -12.89 2.79 -12.45
N PHE A 98 -13.09 3.38 -11.27
CA PHE A 98 -14.14 2.96 -10.36
C PHE A 98 -15.49 3.43 -10.88
N SER A 99 -16.42 2.49 -11.07
CA SER A 99 -17.76 2.76 -11.60
C SER A 99 -18.81 2.51 -10.51
N PRO A 100 -19.19 3.52 -9.70
CA PRO A 100 -20.23 3.38 -8.70
C PRO A 100 -21.54 2.90 -9.32
N GLN A 101 -22.15 1.87 -8.72
CA GLN A 101 -23.42 1.31 -9.17
C GLN A 101 -24.63 2.00 -8.52
N ASN A 102 -24.40 2.79 -7.46
CA ASN A 102 -25.43 3.47 -6.68
C ASN A 102 -24.84 4.65 -5.91
N GLU A 103 -25.72 5.48 -5.32
CA GLU A 103 -25.35 6.66 -4.56
C GLU A 103 -24.43 6.36 -3.34
N PRO A 104 -24.66 5.31 -2.53
CA PRO A 104 -23.72 4.91 -1.47
C PRO A 104 -22.30 4.63 -1.97
N GLN A 105 -22.14 3.96 -3.12
CA GLN A 105 -20.81 3.72 -3.70
C GLN A 105 -20.17 5.00 -4.25
N ALA A 106 -20.96 5.96 -4.74
CA ALA A 106 -20.44 7.27 -5.13
C ALA A 106 -19.91 8.04 -3.90
N HIS A 107 -20.66 8.02 -2.79
CA HIS A 107 -20.22 8.60 -1.52
C HIS A 107 -18.98 7.89 -0.94
N LEU A 108 -18.88 6.57 -1.13
CA LEU A 108 -17.68 5.81 -0.75
C LEU A 108 -16.46 6.32 -1.51
N LEU A 109 -16.57 6.53 -2.83
CA LEU A 109 -15.47 7.07 -3.65
C LEU A 109 -15.07 8.48 -3.20
N GLU A 110 -16.03 9.35 -2.91
CA GLU A 110 -15.72 10.70 -2.41
C GLU A 110 -15.04 10.68 -1.04
N ASN A 111 -15.49 9.82 -0.13
CA ASN A 111 -14.82 9.63 1.16
C ASN A 111 -13.42 9.03 1.00
N LEU A 112 -13.22 8.13 0.02
CA LEU A 112 -11.93 7.56 -0.30
C LEU A 112 -10.97 8.66 -0.78
N LYS A 113 -11.41 9.51 -1.70
CA LYS A 113 -10.61 10.66 -2.16
C LYS A 113 -10.26 11.58 -0.99
N GLU A 114 -11.20 11.89 -0.09
CA GLU A 114 -10.87 12.70 1.08
C GLU A 114 -9.83 12.05 2.00
N PHE A 115 -9.90 10.74 2.20
CA PHE A 115 -8.92 9.99 2.98
C PHE A 115 -7.53 10.01 2.33
N GLU A 116 -7.47 9.77 1.02
CA GLU A 116 -6.21 9.74 0.26
C GLU A 116 -5.63 11.13 0.01
N ALA A 117 -6.43 12.19 0.14
CA ALA A 117 -5.91 13.55 0.14
C ALA A 117 -5.05 13.80 1.40
N LEU A 118 -5.46 13.26 2.56
CA LEU A 118 -4.65 13.29 3.78
C LEU A 118 -3.35 12.50 3.61
N HIS A 119 -3.41 11.34 2.96
CA HIS A 119 -2.24 10.54 2.64
C HIS A 119 -1.26 11.31 1.72
N LEU A 120 -1.77 11.95 0.67
CA LEU A 120 -0.96 12.74 -0.25
C LEU A 120 -0.27 13.91 0.46
N LEU A 121 -1.01 14.66 1.31
CA LEU A 121 -0.41 15.71 2.14
C LEU A 121 0.70 15.16 3.03
N ALA A 122 0.50 13.96 3.60
CA ALA A 122 1.50 13.31 4.45
C ALA A 122 2.77 12.90 3.69
N LEU A 123 2.66 12.50 2.42
CA LEU A 123 3.81 12.15 1.57
C LEU A 123 4.58 13.39 1.08
N LEU A 124 3.90 14.51 0.90
CA LEU A 124 4.53 15.76 0.44
C LEU A 124 5.32 16.46 1.56
N ASP A 125 4.88 16.27 2.81
CA ASP A 125 5.40 16.94 3.99
C ASP A 125 6.89 16.68 4.23
N ASN A 126 7.70 17.73 4.15
CA ASN A 126 9.15 17.71 4.36
C ASN A 126 9.89 16.61 3.57
N SER A 127 9.35 16.20 2.43
CA SER A 127 9.97 15.21 1.56
C SER A 127 11.04 15.86 0.68
N ASP A 128 12.25 15.30 0.69
CA ASP A 128 13.36 15.67 -0.21
C ASP A 128 13.27 14.98 -1.58
N ALA A 129 12.29 14.09 -1.76
CA ALA A 129 12.12 13.37 -3.01
C ALA A 129 11.62 14.29 -4.13
N GLN A 130 12.02 13.98 -5.36
CA GLN A 130 11.53 14.68 -6.54
C GLN A 130 10.02 14.44 -6.71
N PRO A 131 9.24 15.44 -7.17
CA PRO A 131 7.78 15.29 -7.34
C PRO A 131 7.37 14.07 -8.17
N THR A 132 8.13 13.73 -9.21
CA THR A 132 7.89 12.52 -10.02
C THR A 132 7.98 11.24 -9.19
N GLN A 133 8.96 11.15 -8.26
CA GLN A 133 9.09 10.00 -7.37
C GLN A 133 7.94 9.94 -6.36
N ILE A 134 7.55 11.08 -5.80
CA ILE A 134 6.41 11.15 -4.86
C ILE A 134 5.12 10.71 -5.58
N ALA A 135 4.89 11.20 -6.80
CA ALA A 135 3.75 10.82 -7.61
C ALA A 135 3.71 9.31 -7.89
N GLN A 136 4.84 8.74 -8.31
CA GLN A 136 4.95 7.29 -8.56
C GLN A 136 4.64 6.50 -7.28
N ASN A 137 5.30 6.82 -6.16
CA ASN A 137 5.09 6.14 -4.88
C ASN A 137 3.62 6.22 -4.43
N PHE A 138 2.99 7.38 -4.60
CA PHE A 138 1.60 7.56 -4.24
C PHE A 138 0.68 6.67 -5.10
N LEU A 139 0.84 6.66 -6.42
CA LEU A 139 0.04 5.82 -7.32
C LEU A 139 0.28 4.32 -7.08
N ASP A 140 1.52 3.91 -6.82
CA ASP A 140 1.86 2.52 -6.49
C ASP A 140 1.22 2.10 -5.15
N SER A 141 1.23 2.99 -4.15
CA SER A 141 0.55 2.77 -2.88
C SER A 141 -0.97 2.60 -3.06
N LEU A 142 -1.61 3.47 -3.85
CA LEU A 142 -3.03 3.35 -4.16
C LEU A 142 -3.36 2.02 -4.86
N ASN A 143 -2.53 1.60 -5.83
CA ASN A 143 -2.70 0.31 -6.48
C ASN A 143 -2.56 -0.85 -5.48
N PHE A 144 -1.55 -0.82 -4.62
CA PHE A 144 -1.32 -1.85 -3.61
C PHE A 144 -2.52 -2.03 -2.66
N PHE A 145 -3.12 -0.92 -2.23
CA PHE A 145 -4.22 -0.92 -1.28
C PHE A 145 -5.59 -1.20 -1.93
N TYR A 146 -5.89 -0.60 -3.09
CA TYR A 146 -7.25 -0.53 -3.63
C TYR A 146 -7.50 -1.35 -4.88
N ALA A 147 -6.49 -1.61 -5.73
CA ALA A 147 -6.71 -2.33 -6.99
C ALA A 147 -7.39 -3.70 -6.82
N PRO A 148 -7.04 -4.54 -5.82
CA PRO A 148 -7.73 -5.81 -5.59
C PRO A 148 -9.22 -5.66 -5.31
N LEU A 149 -9.60 -4.67 -4.50
CA LEU A 149 -10.99 -4.38 -4.17
C LEU A 149 -11.75 -3.88 -5.40
N PHE A 150 -11.15 -2.97 -6.16
CA PHE A 150 -11.79 -2.38 -7.34
C PHE A 150 -11.96 -3.41 -8.46
N ASN A 151 -10.96 -4.27 -8.66
CA ASN A 151 -11.06 -5.37 -9.62
C ASN A 151 -12.07 -6.43 -9.19
N ALA A 152 -12.24 -6.68 -7.89
CA ALA A 152 -13.32 -7.54 -7.38
C ALA A 152 -14.70 -6.90 -7.60
N HIS A 153 -14.81 -5.58 -7.40
CA HIS A 153 -16.05 -4.83 -7.64
C HIS A 153 -16.51 -4.90 -9.10
N LYS A 154 -15.57 -4.82 -10.07
CA LYS A 154 -15.83 -5.04 -11.51
C LYS A 154 -16.48 -6.41 -11.79
N GLN A 155 -16.37 -7.36 -10.87
CA GLN A 155 -16.94 -8.71 -10.97
C GLN A 155 -18.14 -8.95 -10.03
N GLY A 156 -18.71 -7.89 -9.43
CA GLY A 156 -19.95 -7.95 -8.65
C GLY A 156 -19.78 -7.95 -7.14
N LEU A 157 -18.55 -7.82 -6.61
CA LEU A 157 -18.37 -7.59 -5.17
C LEU A 157 -18.96 -6.22 -4.77
N ASP A 158 -19.74 -6.19 -3.69
CA ASP A 158 -20.21 -4.95 -3.07
C ASP A 158 -19.11 -4.38 -2.15
N PRO A 159 -18.46 -3.26 -2.54
CA PRO A 159 -17.30 -2.74 -1.83
C PRO A 159 -17.68 -2.19 -0.45
N LEU A 160 -18.90 -1.68 -0.26
CA LEU A 160 -19.32 -1.14 1.03
C LEU A 160 -19.54 -2.27 2.04
N ALA A 161 -20.25 -3.32 1.63
CA ALA A 161 -20.47 -4.50 2.47
C ALA A 161 -19.14 -5.20 2.82
N TYR A 162 -18.23 -5.33 1.84
CA TYR A 162 -16.90 -5.88 2.07
C TYR A 162 -16.11 -5.07 3.09
N LEU A 163 -16.00 -3.74 2.88
CA LEU A 163 -15.21 -2.86 3.74
C LEU A 163 -15.75 -2.80 5.17
N GLU A 164 -17.06 -2.82 5.34
CA GLU A 164 -17.67 -2.79 6.67
C GLU A 164 -17.46 -4.10 7.43
N ALA A 165 -17.58 -5.25 6.76
CA ALA A 165 -17.25 -6.54 7.35
C ALA A 165 -15.75 -6.65 7.67
N LEU A 166 -14.88 -6.14 6.78
CA LEU A 166 -13.43 -6.10 6.99
C LEU A 166 -13.07 -5.25 8.22
N ARG A 167 -13.72 -4.10 8.40
CA ARG A 167 -13.53 -3.21 9.55
C ARG A 167 -13.81 -3.94 10.87
N ILE A 168 -14.89 -4.71 10.95
CA ILE A 168 -15.25 -5.49 12.14
C ILE A 168 -14.20 -6.56 12.44
N ASN A 169 -13.74 -7.26 11.40
CA ASN A 169 -12.75 -8.33 11.53
C ASN A 169 -11.39 -7.79 11.94
N MET A 170 -10.95 -6.69 11.34
CA MET A 170 -9.69 -6.03 11.68
C MET A 170 -9.71 -5.47 13.10
N ALA A 171 -10.80 -4.83 13.53
CA ALA A 171 -10.93 -4.38 14.93
C ALA A 171 -10.91 -5.54 15.95
N THR A 172 -11.31 -6.74 15.53
CA THR A 172 -11.22 -7.96 16.37
C THR A 172 -9.80 -8.51 16.38
N TYR A 173 -9.15 -8.56 15.22
CA TYR A 173 -7.76 -8.98 15.07
C TYR A 173 -6.80 -8.07 15.87
N GLU A 174 -6.98 -6.75 15.80
CA GLU A 174 -6.14 -5.79 16.50
C GLU A 174 -6.21 -5.91 18.02
N ARG A 175 -7.34 -6.38 18.57
CA ARG A 175 -7.51 -6.59 20.01
C ARG A 175 -6.78 -7.84 20.52
N THR A 176 -6.46 -8.79 19.65
CA THR A 176 -5.88 -10.09 20.03
C THR A 176 -4.47 -10.31 19.48
N CYS A 177 -3.96 -9.43 18.63
CA CYS A 177 -2.62 -9.56 18.06
C CYS A 177 -1.53 -9.29 19.12
N GLN A 178 -0.59 -10.23 19.22
CA GLN A 178 0.69 -9.99 19.93
C GLN A 178 1.68 -9.21 19.06
N ASN A 179 1.70 -9.50 17.75
CA ASN A 179 2.54 -8.85 16.73
C ASN A 179 1.64 -8.23 15.66
N CYS A 180 1.06 -7.07 15.97
CA CYS A 180 0.13 -6.41 15.07
C CYS A 180 0.81 -5.97 13.76
N PRO A 181 0.07 -5.85 12.64
CA PRO A 181 0.66 -5.74 11.31
C PRO A 181 1.62 -4.56 11.19
N GLY A 182 1.27 -3.41 11.79
CA GLY A 182 2.13 -2.22 11.83
C GLY A 182 3.44 -2.40 12.61
N HIS A 183 3.45 -3.21 13.68
CA HIS A 183 4.69 -3.50 14.42
C HIS A 183 5.63 -4.37 13.60
N VAL A 184 5.11 -5.44 12.98
CA VAL A 184 5.90 -6.32 12.09
C VAL A 184 6.42 -5.52 10.90
N LEU A 185 5.54 -4.76 10.24
CA LEU A 185 5.90 -3.91 9.11
C LEU A 185 7.04 -2.95 9.47
N ARG A 186 6.97 -2.26 10.61
CA ARG A 186 8.03 -1.34 11.03
C ARG A 186 9.37 -2.03 11.25
N ASN A 187 9.37 -3.22 11.84
CA ASN A 187 10.60 -3.98 12.09
C ASN A 187 11.29 -4.38 10.78
N TYR A 188 10.51 -4.87 9.81
CA TYR A 188 11.03 -5.24 8.50
C TYR A 188 11.37 -4.02 7.65
N GLY A 189 10.50 -3.00 7.59
CA GLY A 189 10.70 -1.77 6.83
C GLY A 189 11.96 -1.02 7.24
N SER A 190 12.20 -0.84 8.54
CA SER A 190 13.42 -0.19 9.06
C SER A 190 14.70 -1.01 8.82
N SER A 191 14.59 -2.32 8.62
CA SER A 191 15.72 -3.23 8.43
C SER A 191 15.87 -3.72 6.99
N LEU A 192 15.02 -3.30 6.07
CA LEU A 192 14.92 -3.88 4.74
C LEU A 192 16.21 -3.71 3.93
N ASP A 193 16.81 -2.52 3.99
CA ASP A 193 18.09 -2.23 3.34
C ASP A 193 19.24 -3.07 3.93
N TYR A 194 19.12 -3.52 5.19
CA TYR A 194 20.05 -4.50 5.76
C TYR A 194 19.84 -5.86 5.10
N TYR A 195 18.61 -6.39 5.08
CA TYR A 195 18.30 -7.66 4.45
C TYR A 195 18.75 -7.70 2.98
N VAL A 196 18.52 -6.63 2.21
CA VAL A 196 18.91 -6.56 0.78
C VAL A 196 20.42 -6.68 0.61
N ARG A 197 21.22 -6.10 1.52
CA ARG A 197 22.68 -6.18 1.45
C ARG A 197 23.22 -7.55 1.80
N PHE A 198 22.59 -8.27 2.74
CA PHE A 198 23.05 -9.58 3.18
C PHE A 198 22.49 -10.75 2.36
N ASN A 199 21.31 -10.58 1.77
CA ASN A 199 20.64 -11.59 0.95
C ASN A 199 20.15 -11.02 -0.40
N PRO A 200 21.06 -10.48 -1.25
CA PRO A 200 20.68 -9.76 -2.47
C PRO A 200 19.93 -10.62 -3.50
N ASN A 201 20.06 -11.95 -3.42
CA ASN A 201 19.41 -12.90 -4.32
C ASN A 201 18.24 -13.67 -3.68
N GLY A 202 18.06 -13.58 -2.36
CA GLY A 202 17.00 -14.30 -1.65
C GLY A 202 15.70 -13.53 -1.51
N MET A 203 15.65 -12.29 -2.03
CA MET A 203 14.46 -11.46 -2.07
C MET A 203 14.17 -10.98 -3.48
N VAL A 204 12.89 -10.91 -3.83
CA VAL A 204 12.47 -10.29 -5.09
C VAL A 204 12.27 -8.78 -4.90
N ALA A 205 12.55 -8.01 -5.95
CA ALA A 205 12.50 -6.54 -5.91
C ALA A 205 11.11 -5.99 -5.51
N ASN A 206 10.03 -6.67 -5.92
CA ASN A 206 8.66 -6.27 -5.59
C ASN A 206 8.40 -6.29 -4.07
N LEU A 207 8.95 -7.28 -3.33
CA LEU A 207 8.83 -7.31 -1.87
C LEU A 207 9.47 -6.06 -1.24
N VAL A 208 10.67 -5.70 -1.71
CA VAL A 208 11.42 -4.56 -1.16
C VAL A 208 10.64 -3.26 -1.34
N ARG A 209 10.09 -3.05 -2.55
CA ARG A 209 9.25 -1.89 -2.86
C ARG A 209 7.98 -1.89 -2.00
N ASP A 210 7.21 -2.98 -2.02
CA ASP A 210 5.88 -3.01 -1.42
C ASP A 210 5.96 -2.91 0.13
N VAL A 211 7.00 -3.46 0.76
CA VAL A 211 7.26 -3.26 2.21
C VAL A 211 7.61 -1.81 2.52
N ARG A 212 8.46 -1.18 1.71
CA ARG A 212 8.83 0.23 1.90
C ARG A 212 7.63 1.16 1.73
N ASP A 213 6.83 0.95 0.70
CA ASP A 213 5.65 1.77 0.42
C ASP A 213 4.57 1.58 1.48
N ALA A 214 4.33 0.35 1.92
CA ALA A 214 3.43 0.07 3.03
C ALA A 214 3.90 0.70 4.34
N ASP A 215 5.20 0.59 4.68
CA ASP A 215 5.73 1.21 5.91
C ASP A 215 5.61 2.73 5.85
N ASN A 216 5.96 3.35 4.71
CA ASN A 216 5.79 4.79 4.52
C ASN A 216 4.34 5.23 4.72
N ALA A 217 3.38 4.56 4.08
CA ALA A 217 1.96 4.87 4.24
C ALA A 217 1.48 4.68 5.69
N TYR A 218 1.93 3.61 6.35
CA TYR A 218 1.63 3.34 7.76
C TYR A 218 2.20 4.43 8.68
N GLN A 219 3.48 4.79 8.55
CA GLN A 219 4.12 5.80 9.39
C GLN A 219 3.52 7.19 9.14
N GLN A 220 3.34 7.60 7.89
CA GLN A 220 2.95 8.96 7.56
C GLN A 220 1.48 9.24 7.85
N LEU A 221 0.59 8.32 7.48
CA LEU A 221 -0.85 8.49 7.64
C LEU A 221 -1.36 7.86 8.92
N LEU A 222 -1.15 6.55 9.12
CA LEU A 222 -1.80 5.81 10.21
C LEU A 222 -1.21 6.09 11.59
N THR A 223 0.05 6.56 11.67
CA THR A 223 0.64 7.04 12.93
C THR A 223 0.64 8.56 13.08
N LEU A 224 0.07 9.30 12.11
CA LEU A 224 -0.02 10.76 12.10
C LEU A 224 1.29 11.51 12.36
N LYS A 225 2.38 11.08 11.71
CA LYS A 225 3.67 11.77 11.86
C LYS A 225 3.75 13.07 11.05
N SER A 226 3.01 13.17 9.95
CA SER A 226 3.01 14.40 9.14
C SER A 226 2.35 15.58 9.87
N ALA A 227 3.03 16.72 9.87
CA ALA A 227 2.51 18.01 10.30
C ALA A 227 1.31 18.44 9.45
N TRP A 228 1.44 18.38 8.13
CA TRP A 228 0.38 18.79 7.20
C TRP A 228 -0.88 17.93 7.33
N ALA A 229 -0.73 16.61 7.54
CA ALA A 229 -1.86 15.73 7.82
C ALA A 229 -2.51 16.04 9.17
N GLN A 230 -1.71 16.28 10.22
CA GLN A 230 -2.22 16.65 11.55
C GLN A 230 -3.03 17.96 11.51
N VAL A 231 -2.51 19.02 10.88
CA VAL A 231 -3.25 20.30 10.79
C VAL A 231 -4.48 20.18 9.89
N ALA A 232 -4.44 19.37 8.83
CA ALA A 232 -5.61 19.10 8.00
C ALA A 232 -6.73 18.40 8.81
N ILE A 233 -6.38 17.38 9.60
CA ILE A 233 -7.31 16.69 10.48
C ILE A 233 -7.86 17.62 11.56
N ALA A 234 -7.00 18.43 12.20
CA ALA A 234 -7.41 19.43 13.18
C ALA A 234 -8.40 20.44 12.57
N SER A 235 -8.16 20.86 11.32
CA SER A 235 -9.05 21.75 10.59
C SER A 235 -10.40 21.09 10.26
N ILE A 236 -10.43 19.82 9.84
CA ILE A 236 -11.67 19.06 9.61
C ILE A 236 -12.49 18.92 10.89
N LEU A 237 -11.83 18.64 12.02
CA LEU A 237 -12.47 18.49 13.33
C LEU A 237 -12.81 19.82 14.01
N GLN A 238 -12.31 20.94 13.48
CA GLN A 238 -12.37 22.26 14.13
C GLN A 238 -11.79 22.25 15.55
N GLN A 239 -10.64 21.57 15.71
CA GLN A 239 -9.94 21.40 16.99
C GLN A 239 -8.54 22.02 16.97
N ASP A 240 -7.97 22.26 18.14
CA ASP A 240 -6.57 22.69 18.29
C ASP A 240 -5.63 21.51 17.97
N VAL A 241 -4.73 21.71 17.00
CA VAL A 241 -3.75 20.69 16.61
C VAL A 241 -2.81 20.31 17.77
N SER A 242 -2.60 21.20 18.75
CA SER A 242 -1.82 20.91 19.95
C SER A 242 -2.44 19.82 20.80
N HIS A 243 -3.75 19.87 21.01
CA HIS A 243 -4.46 18.84 21.76
C HIS A 243 -4.35 17.50 21.04
N LEU A 244 -4.57 17.55 19.73
CA LEU A 244 -4.52 16.44 18.81
C LEU A 244 -3.15 15.72 18.85
N HIS A 245 -2.06 16.49 18.76
CA HIS A 245 -0.69 15.98 18.78
C HIS A 245 -0.31 15.23 20.06
N HIS A 246 -0.78 15.71 21.23
CA HIS A 246 -0.35 15.14 22.52
C HIS A 246 -1.24 14.02 23.03
N TYR A 247 -2.53 14.05 22.71
CA TYR A 247 -3.52 13.23 23.41
C TYR A 247 -4.26 12.25 22.51
N GLU A 248 -4.21 12.43 21.19
CA GLU A 248 -5.03 11.66 20.28
C GLU A 248 -4.19 10.70 19.42
N SER A 249 -4.61 9.44 19.39
CA SER A 249 -4.13 8.49 18.38
C SER A 249 -4.97 8.62 17.12
N PHE A 250 -4.44 8.21 15.96
CA PHE A 250 -5.24 8.20 14.72
C PHE A 250 -6.53 7.39 14.88
N ALA A 251 -6.46 6.23 15.53
CA ALA A 251 -7.63 5.39 15.80
C ALA A 251 -8.69 6.12 16.65
N SER A 252 -8.27 6.93 17.64
CA SER A 252 -9.16 7.75 18.46
C SER A 252 -9.84 8.84 17.63
N LEU A 253 -9.10 9.52 16.76
CA LEU A 253 -9.65 10.57 15.88
C LEU A 253 -10.63 10.02 14.87
N LEU A 254 -10.33 8.84 14.31
CA LEU A 254 -11.26 8.14 13.44
C LEU A 254 -12.55 7.76 14.17
N ALA A 255 -12.62 7.74 15.51
CA ALA A 255 -13.90 7.56 16.22
C ALA A 255 -14.79 8.80 16.26
N GLN A 256 -14.26 9.98 15.92
CA GLN A 256 -14.97 11.24 15.97
C GLN A 256 -15.63 11.55 14.61
N PRO A 257 -16.91 11.99 14.57
CA PRO A 257 -17.45 12.64 13.37
C PRO A 257 -16.69 13.95 13.09
N PRO A 258 -16.37 14.28 11.81
CA PRO A 258 -16.78 13.59 10.58
C PRO A 258 -15.81 12.49 10.11
N LEU A 259 -14.72 12.20 10.83
CA LEU A 259 -13.68 11.25 10.42
C LEU A 259 -14.08 9.77 10.54
N ALA A 260 -15.18 9.46 11.25
CA ALA A 260 -15.72 8.11 11.38
C ALA A 260 -15.88 7.34 10.06
N LYS A 261 -16.15 8.05 8.97
CA LYS A 261 -16.25 7.49 7.62
C LYS A 261 -14.95 6.92 7.06
N PHE A 262 -13.78 7.29 7.62
CA PHE A 262 -12.48 6.81 7.16
C PHE A 262 -12.03 5.51 7.82
N LYS A 263 -12.73 5.03 8.88
CA LYS A 263 -12.38 3.77 9.58
C LYS A 263 -12.28 2.58 8.63
N ILE A 264 -13.15 2.52 7.63
CA ILE A 264 -13.17 1.43 6.66
C ILE A 264 -11.91 1.40 5.78
N PHE A 265 -11.33 2.56 5.43
CA PHE A 265 -10.10 2.64 4.65
C PHE A 265 -8.88 2.32 5.50
N SER A 266 -8.84 2.80 6.75
CA SER A 266 -7.81 2.39 7.72
C SER A 266 -7.82 0.86 7.93
N ALA A 267 -9.00 0.23 8.01
CA ALA A 267 -9.09 -1.22 8.11
C ALA A 267 -8.60 -1.93 6.86
N LEU A 268 -8.88 -1.40 5.66
CA LEU A 268 -8.34 -1.92 4.41
C LEU A 268 -6.80 -1.86 4.41
N TYR A 269 -6.22 -0.72 4.79
CA TYR A 269 -4.76 -0.58 4.88
C TYR A 269 -4.16 -1.66 5.79
N LEU A 270 -4.71 -1.82 7.00
CA LEU A 270 -4.24 -2.80 7.96
C LEU A 270 -4.40 -4.24 7.44
N ALA A 271 -5.48 -4.56 6.74
CA ALA A 271 -5.69 -5.88 6.15
C ALA A 271 -4.68 -6.17 5.02
N ARG A 272 -4.40 -5.18 4.17
CA ARG A 272 -3.40 -5.31 3.09
C ARG A 272 -1.99 -5.42 3.64
N ILE A 273 -1.65 -4.64 4.67
CA ILE A 273 -0.39 -4.77 5.42
C ILE A 273 -0.32 -6.16 6.06
N LEU A 274 -1.39 -6.62 6.72
CA LEU A 274 -1.43 -7.96 7.31
C LEU A 274 -1.14 -9.04 6.26
N ASN A 275 -1.76 -8.95 5.08
CA ASN A 275 -1.52 -9.90 4.00
C ASN A 275 -0.05 -9.89 3.52
N LEU A 276 0.56 -8.70 3.43
CA LEU A 276 1.97 -8.53 3.07
C LEU A 276 2.91 -9.12 4.13
N VAL A 277 2.67 -8.82 5.40
CA VAL A 277 3.58 -9.24 6.48
C VAL A 277 3.32 -10.67 6.95
N LYS A 278 2.20 -11.28 6.53
CA LYS A 278 1.89 -12.69 6.78
C LYS A 278 2.90 -13.55 6.03
N ASP A 279 3.77 -14.20 6.80
CA ASP A 279 4.87 -15.02 6.33
C ASP A 279 6.05 -14.24 5.70
N ILE A 280 6.22 -12.96 6.06
CA ILE A 280 7.34 -12.14 5.57
C ILE A 280 8.73 -12.69 5.91
N ASP A 281 8.85 -13.45 7.00
CA ASP A 281 10.07 -14.17 7.36
C ASP A 281 10.51 -15.15 6.26
N VAL A 282 9.56 -15.70 5.50
CA VAL A 282 9.82 -16.58 4.36
C VAL A 282 10.23 -15.77 3.13
N TYR A 283 9.55 -14.64 2.87
CA TYR A 283 9.83 -13.84 1.68
C TYR A 283 11.19 -13.13 1.74
N VAL A 284 11.71 -12.85 2.94
CA VAL A 284 13.05 -12.26 3.11
C VAL A 284 14.18 -13.28 2.96
N ASP A 285 13.87 -14.57 2.91
CA ASP A 285 14.84 -15.64 2.70
C ASP A 285 14.27 -16.82 1.90
N LEU A 286 14.11 -16.62 0.60
CA LEU A 286 13.52 -17.62 -0.29
C LEU A 286 14.40 -18.87 -0.51
N GLN A 287 15.67 -18.84 -0.11
CA GLN A 287 16.61 -19.93 -0.37
C GLN A 287 16.29 -21.20 0.44
N ASP A 288 15.64 -21.02 1.61
CA ASP A 288 15.34 -22.10 2.54
C ASP A 288 13.89 -22.62 2.42
N VAL A 289 13.17 -22.23 1.37
CA VAL A 289 11.76 -22.60 1.19
C VAL A 289 11.65 -23.99 0.58
N SER A 290 11.18 -24.95 1.38
CA SER A 290 10.89 -26.31 0.94
C SER A 290 9.40 -26.50 0.61
N PRO A 291 9.05 -27.51 -0.23
CA PRO A 291 7.66 -27.89 -0.44
C PRO A 291 6.93 -28.31 0.85
N ASP A 292 7.65 -28.82 1.85
CA ASP A 292 7.07 -29.20 3.15
C ASP A 292 6.66 -27.96 3.94
N LEU A 293 7.50 -26.92 3.97
CA LEU A 293 7.17 -25.63 4.57
C LEU A 293 5.92 -25.01 3.93
N LEU A 294 5.78 -25.10 2.60
CA LEU A 294 4.59 -24.62 1.90
C LEU A 294 3.32 -25.39 2.28
N ARG A 295 3.42 -26.68 2.62
CA ARG A 295 2.27 -27.45 3.14
C ARG A 295 1.94 -27.05 4.58
N GLU A 296 2.94 -26.83 5.42
CA GLU A 296 2.75 -26.38 6.81
C GLU A 296 2.19 -24.96 6.88
N ARG A 297 2.59 -24.08 5.96
CA ARG A 297 2.20 -22.66 5.89
C ARG A 297 1.64 -22.32 4.50
N PRO A 298 0.45 -22.82 4.13
CA PRO A 298 -0.12 -22.60 2.80
C PRO A 298 -0.46 -21.13 2.51
N THR A 299 -0.49 -20.27 3.54
CA THR A 299 -0.68 -18.81 3.38
C THR A 299 0.48 -18.12 2.66
N ILE A 300 1.68 -18.71 2.62
CA ILE A 300 2.81 -18.23 1.80
C ILE A 300 2.40 -18.10 0.32
N CYS A 301 1.53 -19.00 -0.14
CA CYS A 301 1.06 -19.04 -1.52
C CYS A 301 0.05 -17.94 -1.88
N LEU A 302 -0.34 -17.08 -0.92
CA LEU A 302 -1.25 -15.96 -1.15
C LEU A 302 -0.55 -14.71 -1.71
N ASN A 303 0.78 -14.66 -1.69
CA ASN A 303 1.58 -13.57 -2.27
C ASN A 303 2.60 -14.09 -3.29
N PRO A 304 2.15 -14.67 -4.42
CA PRO A 304 3.06 -15.25 -5.40
C PRO A 304 4.03 -14.25 -6.03
N GLN A 305 3.72 -12.96 -6.02
CA GLN A 305 4.61 -11.91 -6.51
C GLN A 305 5.89 -11.75 -5.67
N TYR A 306 5.94 -12.37 -4.48
CA TYR A 306 7.14 -12.41 -3.63
C TYR A 306 7.90 -13.73 -3.72
N LEU A 307 7.53 -14.62 -4.65
CA LEU A 307 8.10 -15.94 -4.80
C LEU A 307 8.88 -16.08 -6.11
N THR A 308 9.83 -17.03 -6.14
CA THR A 308 10.49 -17.44 -7.39
C THR A 308 9.53 -18.25 -8.26
N PRO A 309 9.76 -18.35 -9.58
CA PRO A 309 8.93 -19.17 -10.48
C PRO A 309 8.81 -20.64 -10.04
N SER A 310 9.87 -21.22 -9.47
CA SER A 310 9.84 -22.58 -8.95
C SER A 310 8.92 -22.72 -7.74
N LEU A 311 8.95 -21.76 -6.81
CA LEU A 311 8.07 -21.73 -5.63
C LEU A 311 6.62 -21.43 -6.01
N ILE A 312 6.36 -20.60 -7.01
CA ILE A 312 5.00 -20.40 -7.57
C ILE A 312 4.42 -21.72 -8.05
N HIS A 313 5.20 -22.51 -8.81
CA HIS A 313 4.76 -23.83 -9.26
C HIS A 313 4.54 -24.80 -8.09
N ALA A 314 5.43 -24.81 -7.10
CA ALA A 314 5.26 -25.62 -5.89
C ALA A 314 3.99 -25.24 -5.12
N CYS A 315 3.68 -23.95 -5.00
CA CYS A 315 2.44 -23.44 -4.41
C CYS A 315 1.20 -23.95 -5.15
N GLN A 316 1.21 -23.95 -6.48
CA GLN A 316 0.09 -24.51 -7.25
C GLN A 316 -0.12 -26.00 -6.94
N GLN A 317 0.97 -26.78 -6.86
CA GLN A 317 0.90 -28.20 -6.50
C GLN A 317 0.38 -28.41 -5.09
N VAL A 318 0.90 -27.66 -4.11
CA VAL A 318 0.44 -27.72 -2.72
C VAL A 318 -1.04 -27.41 -2.65
N LEU A 319 -1.51 -26.30 -3.22
CA LEU A 319 -2.93 -25.92 -3.18
C LEU A 319 -3.86 -26.91 -3.91
N HIS A 320 -3.35 -27.71 -4.85
CA HIS A 320 -4.11 -28.79 -5.47
C HIS A 320 -4.18 -30.08 -4.64
N GLN A 321 -3.14 -30.36 -3.85
CA GLN A 321 -2.98 -31.64 -3.13
C GLN A 321 -3.31 -31.54 -1.64
N HIS A 322 -3.19 -30.36 -1.04
CA HIS A 322 -3.44 -30.14 0.37
C HIS A 322 -4.89 -30.50 0.68
N LYS A 323 -5.14 -31.09 1.85
CA LYS A 323 -6.50 -31.41 2.31
C LYS A 323 -6.95 -30.50 3.44
N ASP A 324 -6.00 -29.97 4.21
CA ASP A 324 -6.28 -29.05 5.29
C ASP A 324 -6.36 -27.62 4.75
N THR A 325 -7.57 -27.07 4.75
CA THR A 325 -7.86 -25.70 4.32
C THR A 325 -7.86 -24.72 5.47
N LYS A 326 -7.68 -25.16 6.72
CA LYS A 326 -7.99 -24.35 7.91
C LYS A 326 -7.20 -23.05 7.95
N ALA A 327 -5.89 -23.11 7.72
CA ALA A 327 -5.05 -21.90 7.72
C ALA A 327 -5.49 -20.88 6.66
N LEU A 328 -5.84 -21.34 5.46
CA LEU A 328 -6.36 -20.49 4.38
C LEU A 328 -7.75 -19.96 4.70
N GLN A 329 -8.61 -20.78 5.31
CA GLN A 329 -9.93 -20.39 5.76
C GLN A 329 -9.84 -19.30 6.86
N ASP A 330 -9.07 -19.52 7.91
CA ASP A 330 -8.87 -18.56 8.99
C ASP A 330 -8.32 -17.24 8.46
N GLN A 331 -7.39 -17.29 7.50
CA GLN A 331 -6.87 -16.10 6.84
C GLN A 331 -7.93 -15.40 5.96
N LEU A 332 -8.76 -16.15 5.23
CA LEU A 332 -9.85 -15.59 4.41
C LEU A 332 -10.93 -14.96 5.29
N LYS A 333 -11.24 -15.53 6.46
CA LYS A 333 -12.14 -14.92 7.46
C LYS A 333 -11.63 -13.53 7.87
N ILE A 334 -10.33 -13.37 8.08
CA ILE A 334 -9.76 -12.08 8.47
C ILE A 334 -9.76 -11.09 7.29
N LEU A 335 -9.17 -11.49 6.15
CA LEU A 335 -8.95 -10.59 5.01
C LEU A 335 -10.19 -10.36 4.14
N ARG A 336 -11.17 -11.25 4.22
CA ARG A 336 -12.42 -11.32 3.46
C ARG A 336 -12.29 -11.40 1.93
N LEU A 337 -11.11 -11.17 1.37
CA LEU A 337 -10.80 -11.23 -0.06
C LEU A 337 -9.38 -11.77 -0.21
N PHE A 338 -9.24 -12.79 -1.06
CA PHE A 338 -7.97 -13.21 -1.62
C PHE A 338 -7.83 -12.69 -3.05
N ALA A 339 -6.69 -12.07 -3.32
CA ALA A 339 -6.28 -11.60 -4.63
C ALA A 339 -4.79 -11.90 -4.81
N MET A 340 -4.41 -12.40 -5.99
CA MET A 340 -3.01 -12.54 -6.37
C MET A 340 -2.62 -11.26 -7.09
N GLU A 341 -1.74 -10.45 -6.48
CA GLU A 341 -1.51 -9.07 -6.89
C GLU A 341 -2.84 -8.29 -6.95
N ASP A 342 -3.22 -7.79 -8.12
CA ASP A 342 -4.45 -7.07 -8.40
C ASP A 342 -5.59 -8.00 -8.89
N THR A 343 -5.32 -9.29 -9.08
CA THR A 343 -6.26 -10.26 -9.65
C THR A 343 -7.06 -10.92 -8.53
N PRO A 344 -8.35 -10.60 -8.36
CA PRO A 344 -9.14 -11.16 -7.28
C PRO A 344 -9.51 -12.62 -7.56
N CYS A 345 -9.52 -13.44 -6.52
CA CYS A 345 -9.78 -14.88 -6.61
C CYS A 345 -11.11 -15.25 -5.94
N ILE A 346 -11.24 -14.95 -4.65
CA ILE A 346 -12.33 -15.41 -3.79
C ILE A 346 -12.59 -14.33 -2.75
N TYR A 347 -13.86 -14.07 -2.43
CA TYR A 347 -14.21 -13.25 -1.29
C TYR A 347 -15.31 -13.91 -0.45
N LEU A 348 -15.50 -13.40 0.77
CA LEU A 348 -16.62 -13.73 1.63
C LEU A 348 -17.72 -12.69 1.48
N ASP A 349 -18.91 -13.14 1.13
CA ASP A 349 -20.07 -12.27 1.10
C ASP A 349 -20.50 -11.87 2.54
N ARG A 350 -21.62 -11.17 2.64
CA ARG A 350 -22.20 -10.70 3.91
C ARG A 350 -22.73 -11.82 4.82
N HIS A 351 -22.84 -13.05 4.33
CA HIS A 351 -23.24 -14.24 5.08
C HIS A 351 -22.04 -15.17 5.37
N ASP A 352 -20.81 -14.69 5.16
CA ASP A 352 -19.58 -15.48 5.25
C ASP A 352 -19.52 -16.64 4.22
N GLU A 353 -20.29 -16.56 3.14
CA GLU A 353 -20.25 -17.54 2.06
C GLU A 353 -19.13 -17.22 1.07
N ILE A 354 -18.48 -18.29 0.59
CA ILE A 354 -17.39 -18.20 -0.40
C ILE A 354 -17.97 -17.87 -1.78
N VAL A 355 -17.62 -16.71 -2.30
CA VAL A 355 -17.91 -16.33 -3.68
C VAL A 355 -16.62 -16.39 -4.51
N LYS A 356 -16.68 -17.14 -5.61
CA LYS A 356 -15.56 -17.31 -6.55
C LYS A 356 -15.65 -16.26 -7.65
N LEU A 357 -14.54 -15.57 -7.89
CA LEU A 357 -14.42 -14.57 -8.94
C LEU A 357 -13.78 -15.18 -10.20
N HIS A 358 -14.10 -14.64 -11.36
CA HIS A 358 -13.45 -15.07 -12.59
C HIS A 358 -11.96 -14.71 -12.57
N SER A 359 -11.10 -15.71 -12.77
CA SER A 359 -9.65 -15.49 -12.84
C SER A 359 -8.97 -16.46 -13.80
N LYS A 360 -7.99 -15.94 -14.55
CA LYS A 360 -7.08 -16.75 -15.37
C LYS A 360 -5.86 -17.23 -14.58
N ASN A 361 -5.57 -16.60 -13.44
CA ASN A 361 -4.43 -16.91 -12.58
C ASN A 361 -4.54 -18.35 -12.05
N ALA A 362 -3.46 -19.13 -12.19
CA ALA A 362 -3.45 -20.54 -11.84
C ALA A 362 -3.59 -20.78 -10.33
N ILE A 363 -3.02 -19.92 -9.49
CA ILE A 363 -3.17 -19.99 -8.03
C ILE A 363 -4.60 -19.67 -7.62
N CYS A 364 -5.22 -18.63 -8.21
CA CYS A 364 -6.65 -18.36 -7.98
C CYS A 364 -7.50 -19.59 -8.30
N LYS A 365 -7.27 -20.24 -9.45
CA LYS A 365 -7.99 -21.46 -9.85
C LYS A 365 -7.76 -22.62 -8.88
N ALA A 366 -6.55 -22.76 -8.33
CA ALA A 366 -6.26 -23.77 -7.32
C ALA A 366 -7.03 -23.49 -6.03
N LEU A 367 -6.96 -22.26 -5.51
CA LEU A 367 -7.71 -21.81 -4.33
C LEU A 367 -9.23 -22.02 -4.50
N GLN A 368 -9.78 -21.65 -5.66
CA GLN A 368 -11.22 -21.76 -5.96
C GLN A 368 -11.72 -23.20 -6.05
N LYS A 369 -10.85 -24.14 -6.41
CA LYS A 369 -11.18 -25.57 -6.40
C LYS A 369 -11.05 -26.17 -5.01
N HIS A 370 -10.19 -25.62 -4.17
CA HIS A 370 -9.84 -26.18 -2.87
C HIS A 370 -10.72 -25.64 -1.73
N LEU A 371 -11.02 -24.34 -1.75
CA LEU A 371 -11.92 -23.68 -0.81
C LEU A 371 -13.37 -23.81 -1.30
N THR A 372 -14.05 -24.89 -0.88
CA THR A 372 -15.39 -25.24 -1.41
C THR A 372 -16.45 -25.56 -0.36
N LYS A 373 -16.14 -25.46 0.94
CA LYS A 373 -17.12 -25.73 2.01
C LYS A 373 -17.09 -24.63 3.05
N GLU A 374 -18.30 -24.35 3.56
CA GLU A 374 -18.67 -23.35 4.54
C GLU A 374 -17.76 -23.32 5.77
N PHE A 375 -17.79 -22.16 6.41
CA PHE A 375 -16.90 -21.73 7.49
C PHE A 375 -17.34 -22.10 8.89
#